data_AF-A0A2I0QM34-F1
#
_entry.id   AF-A0A2I0QM34-F1
#
_cell.length_a   1.000
_cell.length_b   1.000
_cell.length_c   1.000
_cell.angle_alpha   90.00
_cell.angle_beta   90.00
_cell.angle_gamma   90.00
#
_symmetry.space_group_name_H-M   'P 1'
#
loop_
_entity.id
_entity.type
_entity.pdbx_description
1 polymer ?
#
loop_
_entity_poly.entity_id
_entity_poly.type
_entity_poly.pdbx_seq_one_letter_code
_entity_poly.pdbx_strand_id
1 'polypeptide(L)'
;LTNEISKATFGVSIKNHKEIKGLDPKFKNQNLRDHMTDLELIFTMLGEASTTEIARNRDAQGFPENQLAAREGGEVAGIARQDLEKKTCKKVISKDNYPEITGNAEKLLTNSKTKKMETGEILKKDSEWLSENMAKLQESYEGKWIAIVNKKIIAFGKNFGEAFDLAKKKFPNINPLIDYVPKKEALIL
;
A
#
# COMPACT_ATOMS: atom_id res chain seq x y z
N LEU A 1 22.43 21.76 16.81
CA LEU A 1 22.68 20.33 17.08
C LEU A 1 22.01 19.40 16.07
N THR A 2 20.80 19.71 15.59
CA THR A 2 20.04 18.88 14.63
C THR A 2 20.82 18.46 13.38
N ASN A 3 21.69 19.33 12.85
CA ASN A 3 22.53 18.98 11.70
C ASN A 3 23.57 17.89 12.02
N GLU A 4 24.06 17.82 13.26
CA GLU A 4 24.99 16.76 13.70
C GLU A 4 24.26 15.43 13.85
N ILE A 5 23.05 15.44 14.44
CA ILE A 5 22.18 14.25 14.50
C ILE A 5 21.91 13.74 13.07
N SER A 6 21.49 14.63 12.16
CA SER A 6 21.20 14.28 10.77
C SER A 6 22.42 13.68 10.05
N LYS A 7 23.60 14.29 10.17
CA LYS A 7 24.83 13.74 9.59
C LYS A 7 25.17 12.36 10.15
N ALA A 8 25.10 12.17 11.46
CA ALA A 8 25.43 10.90 12.08
C ALA A 8 24.42 9.81 11.74
N THR A 9 23.12 10.14 11.68
CA THR A 9 22.06 9.19 11.29
C THR A 9 22.14 8.83 9.80
N PHE A 10 22.19 9.85 8.92
CA PHE A 10 21.96 9.69 7.47
C PHE A 10 23.24 9.74 6.64
N GLY A 11 24.37 10.13 7.22
CA GLY A 11 25.63 10.34 6.49
C GLY A 11 25.64 11.61 5.63
N VAL A 12 24.60 12.45 5.72
CA VAL A 12 24.45 13.68 4.94
C VAL A 12 23.99 14.82 5.84
N SER A 13 24.37 16.06 5.49
CA SER A 13 23.85 17.24 6.18
C SER A 13 22.37 17.46 5.86
N ILE A 14 21.68 18.25 6.69
CA ILE A 14 20.29 18.66 6.42
C ILE A 14 20.18 19.33 5.05
N LYS A 15 21.16 20.16 4.68
CA LYS A 15 21.20 20.83 3.39
C LYS A 15 21.22 19.82 2.24
N ASN A 16 22.15 18.87 2.30
CA ASN A 16 22.28 17.84 1.26
C ASN A 16 21.05 16.92 1.24
N HIS A 17 20.44 16.64 2.39
CA HIS A 17 19.20 15.85 2.46
C HIS A 17 18.04 16.59 1.79
N LYS A 18 17.90 17.90 2.00
CA LYS A 18 16.94 18.74 1.26
C LYS A 18 17.18 18.69 -0.25
N GLU A 19 18.43 18.77 -0.69
CA GLU A 19 18.79 18.66 -2.10
C GLU A 19 18.40 17.29 -2.69
N ILE A 20 18.62 16.20 -1.93
CA ILE A 20 18.19 14.84 -2.33
C ILE A 20 16.66 14.78 -2.49
N LYS A 21 15.91 15.45 -1.61
CA LYS A 21 14.45 15.58 -1.67
C LYS A 21 13.95 16.55 -2.75
N GLY A 22 14.84 17.15 -3.52
CA GLY A 22 14.48 18.13 -4.55
C GLY A 22 13.91 19.43 -3.98
N LEU A 23 14.18 19.72 -2.70
CA LEU A 23 13.70 20.94 -2.05
C LEU A 23 14.65 22.09 -2.41
N ASP A 24 14.11 23.13 -3.04
CA ASP A 24 14.92 24.27 -3.44
C ASP A 24 15.17 25.18 -2.22
N PRO A 25 16.44 25.36 -1.81
CA PRO A 25 16.82 26.17 -0.66
C PRO A 25 16.40 27.65 -0.76
N LYS A 26 15.98 28.13 -1.93
CA LYS A 26 15.40 29.48 -2.11
C LYS A 26 14.01 29.61 -1.47
N PHE A 27 13.25 28.52 -1.36
CA PHE A 27 11.94 28.55 -0.71
C PHE A 27 12.07 28.25 0.78
N LYS A 28 11.92 29.30 1.60
CA LYS A 28 12.12 29.24 3.07
C LYS A 28 11.17 28.28 3.80
N ASN A 29 10.04 27.90 3.19
CA ASN A 29 8.97 27.15 3.85
C ASN A 29 8.98 25.64 3.56
N GLN A 30 10.05 25.08 2.98
CA GLN A 30 10.17 23.64 2.75
C GLN A 30 10.92 22.97 3.90
N ASN A 31 10.15 22.52 4.91
CA ASN A 31 10.67 21.75 6.04
C ASN A 31 11.02 20.34 5.59
N LEU A 32 12.25 19.90 5.82
CA LEU A 32 12.71 18.57 5.38
C LEU A 32 11.83 17.44 5.94
N ARG A 33 11.37 17.56 7.19
CA ARG A 33 10.53 16.56 7.87
C ARG A 33 9.21 16.31 7.15
N ASP A 34 8.63 17.31 6.50
CA ASP A 34 7.36 17.19 5.76
C ASP A 34 7.52 16.45 4.43
N HIS A 35 8.78 16.20 4.03
CA HIS A 35 9.18 15.58 2.78
C HIS A 35 9.95 14.27 2.98
N MET A 36 10.10 13.83 4.23
CA MET A 36 10.74 12.56 4.59
C MET A 36 9.75 11.40 4.49
N THR A 37 10.23 10.25 4.01
CA THR A 37 9.51 8.98 4.08
C THR A 37 9.35 8.51 5.54
N ASP A 38 8.47 7.54 5.77
CA ASP A 38 8.24 6.99 7.11
C ASP A 38 9.53 6.48 7.76
N LEU A 39 10.40 5.79 7.01
CA LEU A 39 11.68 5.30 7.53
C LEU A 39 12.60 6.47 7.88
N GLU A 40 12.69 7.50 7.04
CA GLU A 40 13.50 8.69 7.36
C GLU A 40 12.97 9.41 8.61
N LEU A 41 11.65 9.50 8.80
CA LEU A 41 11.06 10.05 10.02
C LEU A 41 11.38 9.21 11.25
N ILE A 42 11.24 7.87 11.16
CA ILE A 42 11.55 6.95 12.26
C ILE A 42 13.02 7.05 12.69
N PHE A 43 13.95 7.05 11.74
CA PHE A 43 15.38 7.17 12.07
C PHE A 43 15.74 8.58 12.58
N THR A 44 15.05 9.61 12.13
CA THR A 44 15.18 10.97 12.70
C THR A 44 14.75 10.96 14.16
N MET A 45 13.57 10.41 14.46
CA MET A 45 13.04 10.32 15.82
C MET A 45 13.93 9.47 16.73
N LEU A 46 14.46 8.35 16.23
CA LEU A 46 15.40 7.53 16.97
C LEU A 46 16.67 8.32 17.32
N GLY A 47 17.24 9.08 16.37
CA GLY A 47 18.42 9.91 16.63
C GLY A 47 18.16 11.04 17.64
N GLU A 48 16.99 11.69 17.54
CA GLU A 48 16.54 12.72 18.48
C GLU A 48 16.36 12.15 19.91
N ALA A 49 15.70 10.99 20.02
CA ALA A 49 15.47 10.32 21.29
C ALA A 49 16.78 9.83 21.92
N SER A 50 17.63 9.15 21.15
CA SER A 50 18.94 8.68 21.63
C SER A 50 19.84 9.84 22.06
N THR A 51 19.86 10.95 21.31
CA THR A 51 20.59 12.17 21.71
C THR A 51 20.11 12.68 23.06
N THR A 52 18.79 12.76 23.24
CA THR A 52 18.18 13.26 24.48
C THR A 52 18.51 12.38 25.67
N GLU A 53 18.41 11.06 25.51
CA GLU A 53 18.73 10.10 26.57
C GLU A 53 20.22 10.11 26.92
N ILE A 54 21.11 10.23 25.94
CA ILE A 54 22.56 10.34 26.19
C ILE A 54 22.89 11.64 26.92
N ALA A 55 22.34 12.77 26.45
CA ALA A 55 22.57 14.07 27.07
C ALA A 55 22.10 14.10 28.52
N ARG A 56 20.91 13.54 28.81
CA ARG A 56 20.37 13.42 30.17
C ARG A 56 21.22 12.53 31.07
N ASN A 57 21.60 11.34 30.59
CA ASN A 57 22.37 10.38 31.38
C ASN A 57 23.78 10.88 31.72
N ARG A 58 24.35 11.75 30.89
CA ARG A 58 25.67 12.35 31.13
C ARG A 58 25.59 13.73 31.80
N ASP A 59 24.40 14.23 32.06
CA ASP A 59 24.15 15.61 32.50
C ASP A 59 24.90 16.64 31.62
N ALA A 60 24.81 16.47 30.30
CA ALA A 60 25.62 17.21 29.33
C ALA A 60 25.36 18.72 29.39
N GLN A 61 26.39 19.50 29.72
CA GLN A 61 26.36 20.94 29.88
C GLN A 61 26.96 21.69 28.69
N GLY A 62 26.32 22.80 28.33
CA GLY A 62 26.82 23.69 27.29
C GLY A 62 26.89 23.05 25.90
N PHE A 63 27.44 23.81 24.94
CA PHE A 63 27.42 23.40 23.55
C PHE A 63 28.31 22.17 23.22
N PRO A 64 29.56 22.07 23.70
CA PRO A 64 30.45 20.97 23.30
C PRO A 64 29.93 19.59 23.71
N GLU A 65 29.43 19.46 24.94
CA GLU A 65 28.93 18.18 25.45
C GLU A 65 27.62 17.77 24.76
N ASN A 66 26.73 18.73 24.53
CA ASN A 66 25.51 18.48 23.76
C ASN A 66 25.78 18.20 22.28
N GLN A 67 26.87 18.73 21.72
CA GLN A 67 27.34 18.36 20.38
C GLN A 67 27.81 16.91 20.32
N LEU A 68 28.55 16.46 21.33
CA LEU A 68 28.97 15.06 21.44
C LEU A 68 27.76 14.13 21.59
N ALA A 69 26.82 14.46 22.49
CA ALA A 69 25.59 13.69 22.68
C ALA A 69 24.76 13.61 21.38
N ALA A 70 24.67 14.70 20.61
CA ALA A 70 24.00 14.74 19.32
C ALA A 70 24.65 13.82 18.27
N ARG A 71 25.97 13.79 18.25
CA ARG A 71 26.72 12.88 17.37
C ARG A 71 26.47 11.43 17.75
N GLU A 72 26.64 11.08 19.02
CA GLU A 72 26.46 9.69 19.49
C GLU A 72 25.01 9.22 19.33
N GLY A 73 24.03 10.06 19.64
CA GLY A 73 22.61 9.74 19.44
C GLY A 73 22.27 9.51 17.97
N GLY A 74 22.81 10.35 17.08
CA GLY A 74 22.69 10.11 15.64
C GLY A 74 23.43 8.85 15.17
N GLU A 75 24.58 8.50 15.76
CA GLU A 75 25.33 7.29 15.43
C GLU A 75 24.52 6.02 15.77
N VAL A 76 23.81 5.99 16.92
CA VAL A 76 22.89 4.89 17.28
C VAL A 76 21.84 4.68 16.18
N ALA A 77 21.17 5.75 15.76
CA ALA A 77 20.19 5.68 14.68
C ALA A 77 20.83 5.31 13.33
N GLY A 78 22.04 5.78 13.06
CA GLY A 78 22.81 5.48 11.86
C GLY A 78 23.16 4.00 11.76
N ILE A 79 23.56 3.36 12.87
CA ILE A 79 23.84 1.92 12.93
C ILE A 79 22.56 1.13 12.63
N ALA A 80 21.45 1.46 13.30
CA ALA A 80 20.17 0.80 13.08
C ALA A 80 19.69 0.94 11.62
N ARG A 81 19.84 2.15 11.04
CA ARG A 81 19.53 2.41 9.63
C ARG A 81 20.37 1.52 8.72
N GLN A 82 21.69 1.48 8.92
CA GLN A 82 22.60 0.69 8.09
C GLN A 82 22.30 -0.81 8.17
N ASP A 83 21.95 -1.32 9.36
CA ASP A 83 21.56 -2.72 9.53
C ASP A 83 20.28 -3.05 8.75
N LEU A 84 19.27 -2.18 8.79
CA LEU A 84 18.07 -2.31 7.98
C LEU A 84 18.37 -2.29 6.48
N GLU A 85 19.19 -1.34 6.02
CA GLU A 85 19.57 -1.23 4.60
C GLU A 85 20.28 -2.51 4.11
N LYS A 86 21.17 -3.09 4.93
CA LYS A 86 21.86 -4.35 4.61
C LYS A 86 20.89 -5.52 4.47
N LYS A 87 19.92 -5.65 5.39
CA LYS A 87 18.94 -6.75 5.40
C LYS A 87 17.90 -6.64 4.29
N THR A 88 17.55 -5.42 3.90
CA THR A 88 16.51 -5.16 2.90
C THR A 88 17.05 -4.91 1.50
N CYS A 89 18.37 -4.67 1.36
CA CYS A 89 19.02 -4.23 0.13
C CYS A 89 18.43 -2.93 -0.44
N LYS A 90 17.78 -2.11 0.39
CA LYS A 90 17.16 -0.83 -0.01
C LYS A 90 17.76 0.31 0.81
N LYS A 91 17.96 1.46 0.18
CA LYS A 91 18.38 2.69 0.87
C LYS A 91 17.20 3.34 1.57
N VAL A 92 17.44 3.85 2.77
CA VAL A 92 16.43 4.59 3.55
C VAL A 92 16.29 6.01 3.01
N ILE A 93 17.40 6.65 2.64
CA ILE A 93 17.38 7.97 1.99
C ILE A 93 17.11 7.75 0.51
N SER A 94 16.04 8.36 0.01
CA SER A 94 15.69 8.37 -1.40
C SER A 94 15.15 9.73 -1.82
N LYS A 95 14.96 9.90 -3.13
CA LYS A 95 14.29 11.08 -3.69
C LYS A 95 12.77 11.07 -3.46
N ASP A 96 12.21 9.98 -2.94
CA ASP A 96 10.76 9.82 -2.77
C ASP A 96 10.24 10.83 -1.76
N ASN A 97 9.15 11.53 -2.10
CA ASN A 97 8.60 12.61 -1.29
C ASN A 97 7.28 12.18 -0.65
N TYR A 98 7.09 12.47 0.64
CA TYR A 98 5.88 12.08 1.40
C TYR A 98 4.55 12.54 0.75
N PRO A 99 4.43 13.75 0.17
CA PRO A 99 3.22 14.18 -0.56
C PRO A 99 2.98 13.40 -1.85
N GLU A 100 4.03 12.87 -2.49
CA GLU A 100 3.91 12.05 -3.70
C GLU A 100 3.46 10.62 -3.36
N ILE A 101 3.89 10.10 -2.21
CA ILE A 101 3.46 8.78 -1.70
C ILE A 101 1.99 8.84 -1.25
N THR A 102 1.60 9.87 -0.51
CA THR A 102 0.20 10.06 -0.05
C THR A 102 -0.73 10.42 -1.21
N GLY A 103 -0.34 11.30 -2.12
CA GLY A 103 -1.12 11.63 -3.32
C GLY A 103 -1.32 10.44 -4.28
N ASN A 104 -0.34 9.55 -4.39
CA ASN A 104 -0.49 8.31 -5.16
C ASN A 104 -1.33 7.26 -4.41
N ALA A 105 -1.19 7.15 -3.09
CA ALA A 105 -2.05 6.28 -2.28
C ALA A 105 -3.51 6.73 -2.36
N GLU A 106 -3.81 8.02 -2.30
CA GLU A 106 -5.16 8.56 -2.46
C GLU A 106 -5.72 8.32 -3.87
N LYS A 107 -4.91 8.48 -4.93
CA LYS A 107 -5.31 8.11 -6.30
C LYS A 107 -5.59 6.61 -6.45
N LEU A 108 -4.79 5.76 -5.83
CA LEU A 108 -5.00 4.30 -5.84
C LEU A 108 -6.22 3.88 -5.00
N LEU A 109 -6.46 4.56 -3.87
CA LEU A 109 -7.63 4.34 -3.01
C LEU A 109 -8.92 4.84 -3.64
N THR A 110 -8.90 5.99 -4.30
CA THR A 110 -10.05 6.52 -5.07
C THR A 110 -10.34 5.61 -6.25
N ASN A 111 -9.34 5.24 -7.05
CA ASN A 111 -9.51 4.31 -8.18
C ASN A 111 -10.00 2.92 -7.72
N SER A 112 -9.52 2.41 -6.59
CA SER A 112 -10.00 1.12 -6.05
C SER A 112 -11.41 1.21 -5.44
N LYS A 113 -11.77 2.33 -4.80
CA LYS A 113 -13.16 2.58 -4.35
C LYS A 113 -14.12 2.67 -5.53
N THR A 114 -13.80 3.44 -6.56
CA THR A 114 -14.62 3.56 -7.78
C THR A 114 -14.77 2.21 -8.47
N LYS A 115 -13.66 1.47 -8.64
CA LYS A 115 -13.69 0.11 -9.21
C LYS A 115 -14.49 -0.88 -8.35
N LYS A 116 -14.46 -0.77 -7.01
CA LYS A 116 -15.24 -1.61 -6.09
C LYS A 116 -16.74 -1.27 -6.12
N MET A 117 -17.10 0.01 -6.25
CA MET A 117 -18.49 0.45 -6.44
C MET A 117 -19.04 -0.01 -7.79
N GLU A 118 -18.29 0.19 -8.88
CA GLU A 118 -18.65 -0.33 -10.21
C GLU A 118 -18.78 -1.86 -10.23
N THR A 119 -17.85 -2.58 -9.58
CA THR A 119 -17.92 -4.04 -9.46
C THR A 119 -19.16 -4.49 -8.67
N GLY A 120 -19.52 -3.78 -7.59
CA GLY A 120 -20.71 -4.08 -6.79
C GLY A 120 -22.01 -3.86 -7.57
N GLU A 121 -22.10 -2.79 -8.35
CA GLU A 121 -23.25 -2.54 -9.23
C GLU A 121 -23.37 -3.56 -10.36
N ILE A 122 -22.25 -3.98 -10.94
CA ILE A 122 -22.24 -5.02 -12.00
C ILE A 122 -22.69 -6.36 -11.42
N LEU A 123 -22.16 -6.79 -10.27
CA LEU A 123 -22.57 -8.03 -9.62
C LEU A 123 -24.07 -8.03 -9.27
N LYS A 124 -24.59 -6.90 -8.81
CA LYS A 124 -26.04 -6.75 -8.54
C LYS A 124 -26.86 -6.90 -9.82
N LYS A 125 -26.48 -6.22 -10.90
CA LYS A 125 -27.14 -6.32 -12.22
C LYS A 125 -27.07 -7.71 -12.83
N ASP A 126 -25.98 -8.44 -12.60
CA ASP A 126 -25.79 -9.81 -13.08
C ASP A 126 -26.63 -10.82 -12.28
N SER A 127 -26.78 -10.61 -10.98
CA SER A 127 -27.66 -11.41 -10.11
C SER A 127 -29.15 -11.20 -10.43
N GLU A 128 -29.55 -9.95 -10.69
CA GLU A 128 -30.90 -9.62 -11.18
C GLU A 128 -31.18 -10.32 -12.53
N TRP A 129 -30.25 -10.20 -13.48
CA TRP A 129 -30.37 -10.85 -14.79
C TRP A 129 -30.45 -12.38 -14.69
N LEU A 130 -29.64 -13.00 -13.82
CA LEU A 130 -29.69 -14.43 -13.56
C LEU A 130 -31.09 -14.86 -13.13
N SER A 131 -31.68 -14.14 -12.17
CA SER A 131 -33.00 -14.43 -11.63
C SER A 131 -34.09 -14.30 -12.69
N GLU A 132 -34.05 -13.23 -13.50
CA GLU A 132 -34.99 -12.99 -14.60
C GLU A 132 -34.90 -14.05 -15.72
N ASN A 133 -33.74 -14.69 -15.89
CA ASN A 133 -33.50 -15.63 -16.98
C ASN A 133 -33.45 -17.09 -16.52
N MET A 134 -33.70 -17.38 -15.24
CA MET A 134 -33.55 -18.72 -14.66
C MET A 134 -34.29 -19.81 -15.45
N ALA A 135 -35.55 -19.56 -15.85
CA ALA A 135 -36.33 -20.54 -16.62
C ALA A 135 -35.68 -20.92 -17.96
N LYS A 136 -35.08 -19.96 -18.67
CA LYS A 136 -34.34 -20.21 -19.92
C LYS A 136 -33.00 -20.88 -19.66
N LEU A 137 -32.32 -20.51 -18.57
CA LEU A 137 -31.05 -21.10 -18.19
C LEU A 137 -31.20 -22.58 -17.85
N GLN A 138 -32.31 -22.96 -17.22
CA GLN A 138 -32.66 -24.35 -16.96
C GLN A 138 -32.82 -25.18 -18.24
N GLU A 139 -33.18 -24.61 -19.39
CA GLU A 139 -33.31 -25.37 -20.64
C GLU A 139 -31.95 -25.85 -21.19
N SER A 140 -30.86 -25.16 -20.89
CA SER A 140 -29.53 -25.41 -21.49
C SER A 140 -28.42 -25.76 -20.49
N TYR A 141 -28.56 -25.29 -19.25
CA TYR A 141 -27.53 -25.35 -18.21
C TYR A 141 -27.98 -26.10 -16.96
N GLU A 142 -29.08 -26.84 -17.04
CA GLU A 142 -29.60 -27.63 -15.94
C GLU A 142 -28.52 -28.48 -15.25
N GLY A 143 -28.44 -28.37 -13.93
CA GLY A 143 -27.48 -29.13 -13.12
C GLY A 143 -26.02 -28.74 -13.31
N LYS A 144 -25.76 -27.58 -13.94
CA LYS A 144 -24.41 -27.05 -14.16
C LYS A 144 -24.18 -25.79 -13.35
N TRP A 145 -22.91 -25.50 -13.10
CA TRP A 145 -22.45 -24.22 -12.60
C TRP A 145 -22.18 -23.30 -13.79
N ILE A 146 -22.64 -22.06 -13.74
CA ILE A 146 -22.43 -21.06 -14.78
C ILE A 146 -21.65 -19.87 -14.23
N ALA A 147 -20.81 -19.27 -15.06
CA ALA A 147 -20.09 -18.04 -14.76
C ALA A 147 -20.66 -16.90 -15.61
N ILE A 148 -21.12 -15.83 -14.97
CA ILE A 148 -21.79 -14.67 -15.58
C ILE A 148 -20.92 -13.42 -15.39
N VAL A 149 -20.80 -12.64 -16.46
CA VAL A 149 -20.21 -11.31 -16.46
C VAL A 149 -21.05 -10.43 -17.38
N ASN A 150 -21.49 -9.26 -16.91
CA ASN A 150 -22.24 -8.28 -17.70
C ASN A 150 -23.44 -8.93 -18.41
N LYS A 151 -24.25 -9.68 -17.66
CA LYS A 151 -25.49 -10.34 -18.11
C LYS A 151 -25.26 -11.37 -19.21
N LYS A 152 -24.06 -11.97 -19.26
CA LYS A 152 -23.70 -13.01 -20.23
C LYS A 152 -23.00 -14.16 -19.55
N ILE A 153 -23.39 -15.38 -19.91
CA ILE A 153 -22.67 -16.58 -19.51
C ILE A 153 -21.37 -16.64 -20.31
N ILE A 154 -20.25 -16.66 -19.60
CA ILE A 154 -18.91 -16.70 -20.20
C ILE A 154 -18.27 -18.09 -20.15
N ALA A 155 -18.68 -18.92 -19.19
CA ALA A 155 -18.25 -20.30 -19.00
C ALA A 155 -19.29 -21.09 -18.18
N PHE A 156 -19.21 -22.42 -18.21
CA PHE A 156 -20.02 -23.32 -17.39
C PHE A 156 -19.27 -24.64 -17.16
N GLY A 157 -19.63 -25.37 -16.10
CA GLY A 157 -18.97 -26.62 -15.72
C GLY A 157 -19.85 -27.51 -14.83
N LYS A 158 -19.40 -28.73 -14.56
CA LYS A 158 -20.10 -29.70 -13.70
C LYS A 158 -20.02 -29.33 -12.22
N ASN A 159 -19.03 -28.53 -11.84
CA ASN A 159 -18.83 -28.02 -10.49
C ASN A 159 -18.33 -26.57 -10.54
N PHE A 160 -18.32 -25.91 -9.37
CA PHE A 160 -17.87 -24.54 -9.21
C PHE A 160 -16.46 -24.31 -9.80
N GLY A 161 -15.51 -25.21 -9.48
CA GLY A 161 -14.11 -25.07 -9.89
C GLY A 161 -13.96 -25.07 -11.41
N GLU A 162 -14.61 -26.02 -12.10
CA GLU A 162 -14.57 -26.09 -13.56
C GLU A 162 -15.14 -24.82 -14.22
N ALA A 163 -16.28 -24.32 -13.74
CA ALA A 163 -16.87 -23.09 -14.26
C ALA A 163 -15.98 -21.86 -13.98
N PHE A 164 -15.38 -21.78 -12.78
CA PHE A 164 -14.49 -20.70 -12.37
C PHE A 164 -13.19 -20.69 -13.18
N ASP A 165 -12.54 -21.83 -13.30
CA ASP A 165 -11.26 -21.96 -14.01
C ASP A 165 -11.41 -21.66 -15.49
N LEU A 166 -12.49 -22.14 -16.13
CA LEU A 166 -12.81 -21.81 -17.53
C LEU A 166 -13.08 -20.31 -17.70
N ALA A 167 -13.79 -19.69 -16.75
CA ALA A 167 -14.04 -18.26 -16.78
C ALA A 167 -12.74 -17.45 -16.61
N LYS A 168 -11.88 -17.82 -15.67
CA LYS A 168 -10.58 -17.17 -15.42
C LYS A 168 -9.59 -17.38 -16.57
N LYS A 169 -9.60 -18.53 -17.22
CA LYS A 169 -8.81 -18.77 -18.44
C LYS A 169 -9.21 -17.83 -19.57
N LYS A 170 -10.52 -17.56 -19.72
CA LYS A 170 -11.05 -16.68 -20.76
C LYS A 170 -10.93 -15.19 -20.39
N PHE A 171 -11.06 -14.87 -19.10
CA PHE A 171 -11.01 -13.51 -18.57
C PHE A 171 -10.22 -13.46 -17.24
N PRO A 172 -8.88 -13.44 -17.29
CA PRO A 172 -8.03 -13.53 -16.08
C PRO A 172 -8.30 -12.43 -15.04
N ASN A 173 -8.61 -11.23 -15.52
CA ASN A 173 -8.72 -10.02 -14.71
C ASN A 173 -10.16 -9.69 -14.28
N ILE A 174 -11.13 -10.56 -14.56
CA ILE A 174 -12.54 -10.35 -14.21
C ILE A 174 -12.95 -11.34 -13.11
N ASN A 175 -13.72 -10.88 -12.12
CA ASN A 175 -14.35 -11.75 -11.14
C ASN A 175 -15.80 -12.03 -11.58
N PRO A 176 -16.10 -13.21 -12.14
CA PRO A 176 -17.46 -13.54 -12.55
C PRO A 176 -18.36 -13.83 -11.36
N LEU A 177 -19.67 -13.57 -11.52
CA LEU A 177 -20.69 -14.18 -10.69
C LEU A 177 -20.77 -15.67 -11.05
N ILE A 178 -20.66 -16.56 -10.09
CA ILE A 178 -20.82 -18.00 -10.33
C ILE A 178 -22.00 -18.50 -9.53
N ASP A 179 -22.91 -19.18 -10.22
CA ASP A 179 -24.10 -19.75 -9.60
C ASP A 179 -24.45 -21.12 -10.19
N TYR A 180 -25.16 -21.90 -9.40
CA TYR A 180 -25.67 -23.21 -9.80
C TYR A 180 -27.06 -23.07 -10.42
N VAL A 181 -27.26 -23.69 -11.58
CA VAL A 181 -28.57 -23.74 -12.23
C VAL A 181 -29.31 -24.99 -11.74
N PRO A 182 -30.32 -24.85 -10.86
CA PRO A 182 -31.02 -25.98 -10.30
C PRO A 182 -31.80 -26.72 -11.38
N LYS A 183 -31.95 -28.04 -11.18
CA LYS A 183 -32.82 -28.83 -12.03
C LYS A 183 -34.23 -28.30 -12.00
N LYS A 184 -34.93 -28.40 -13.12
CA LYS A 184 -36.35 -28.04 -13.20
C LYS A 184 -37.14 -29.20 -12.61
N GLU A 185 -36.98 -29.42 -11.31
CA GLU A 185 -37.75 -30.43 -10.61
C GLU A 185 -39.21 -29.98 -10.61
N ALA A 186 -40.03 -30.84 -11.21
CA ALA A 186 -41.47 -30.70 -11.23
C ALA A 186 -41.95 -30.52 -9.79
N LEU A 187 -42.61 -29.40 -9.53
CA LEU A 187 -43.58 -29.28 -8.45
C LEU A 187 -44.64 -30.36 -8.69
N ILE A 188 -44.40 -31.57 -8.16
CA ILE A 188 -45.44 -32.53 -7.86
C ILE A 188 -45.43 -32.69 -6.35
N LEU A 189 -46.39 -31.97 -5.76
CA LEU A 189 -46.98 -32.05 -4.42
C LEU A 189 -46.05 -31.84 -3.22
#